data_AF-A0A453CGV4-F1
#
_entry.id   AF-A0A453CGV4-F1
#
_cell.length_a   1.000
_cell.length_b   1.000
_cell.length_c   1.000
_cell.angle_alpha   90.00
_cell.angle_beta   90.00
_cell.angle_gamma   90.00
#
_symmetry.space_group_name_H-M   'P 1'
#
loop_
_entity.id
_entity.type
_entity.pdbx_description
1 polymer ?
#
loop_
_entity_poly.entity_id
_entity_poly.type
_entity_poly.pdbx_seq_one_letter_code
_entity_poly.pdbx_strand_id
1 'polypeptide(L)'
;MWSLIAKKRGIWFSADLADTSLHGMQGYRVFIAIALILGDGLYNFLKMLILTAWSLRSQHKKSSASTLPISDDEQSNGTAAISYDEERRNELFLKDQIPWYIAYGGYAAVAAVSIGTVPQIFPQLKWYQILVAYIVAPILAFCNAYGTGLTDWSLVTTYGKLAIFAFGAWTGASHGGVLAGLAACGVMMSIVSTAADLMQDFKTGYLTLASPRSMFISQVIGTAMGCVIAPCVFWLFYKAFDNIGISGSEYPAPNAAIFRSMAILGVDGFSSLPKNCLTLCYIFFVGAIVVNLIRDLVPKKLLPA
;
A
#
# COMPACT_ATOMS: atom_id res chain seq x y z
N MET A 1 -5.59 28.23 -8.41
CA MET A 1 -4.65 28.21 -7.27
C MET A 1 -3.22 28.58 -7.66
N TRP A 2 -2.61 27.90 -8.63
CA TRP A 2 -1.20 28.11 -8.98
C TRP A 2 -0.84 29.52 -9.46
N SER A 3 -1.73 30.17 -10.21
CA SER A 3 -1.58 31.57 -10.62
C SER A 3 -1.59 32.56 -9.44
N LEU A 4 -2.24 32.22 -8.32
CA LEU A 4 -2.28 33.07 -7.11
C LEU A 4 -1.01 32.91 -6.27
N ILE A 5 -0.47 31.69 -6.18
CA ILE A 5 0.80 31.40 -5.50
C ILE A 5 1.97 31.99 -6.30
N ALA A 6 1.91 31.95 -7.63
CA ALA A 6 2.91 32.57 -8.52
C ALA A 6 3.03 34.08 -8.31
N LYS A 7 1.92 34.77 -8.01
CA LYS A 7 1.91 36.21 -7.69
C LYS A 7 2.58 36.55 -6.34
N LYS A 8 2.92 35.56 -5.51
CA LYS A 8 3.62 35.74 -4.23
C LYS A 8 5.13 35.42 -4.30
N ARG A 9 5.67 35.26 -5.51
CA ARG A 9 7.11 35.11 -5.78
C ARG A 9 7.88 36.32 -5.22
N GLY A 10 9.00 36.08 -4.53
CA GLY A 10 9.78 37.10 -3.83
C GLY A 10 9.36 37.35 -2.37
N ILE A 11 8.16 36.92 -1.97
CA ILE A 11 7.64 37.08 -0.58
C ILE A 11 7.57 35.71 0.12
N TRP A 12 7.04 34.69 -0.55
CA TRP A 12 6.86 33.34 0.02
C TRP A 12 7.97 32.36 -0.36
N PHE A 13 8.68 32.62 -1.45
CA PHE A 13 9.85 31.88 -1.92
C PHE A 13 10.72 32.82 -2.77
N SER A 14 12.03 32.59 -2.83
CA SER A 14 12.97 33.51 -3.50
C SER A 14 12.61 33.71 -4.97
N ALA A 15 12.77 34.95 -5.46
CA ALA A 15 12.52 35.30 -6.85
C ALA A 15 13.54 34.66 -7.80
N ASP A 16 14.75 34.40 -7.30
CA ASP A 16 15.89 33.89 -8.08
C ASP A 16 15.85 32.37 -8.29
N LEU A 17 14.90 31.67 -7.64
CA LEU A 17 14.74 30.23 -7.79
C LEU A 17 14.00 29.91 -9.10
N ALA A 18 14.61 29.01 -9.89
CA ALA A 18 13.98 28.43 -11.06
C ALA A 18 12.63 27.77 -10.70
N ASP A 19 11.65 27.86 -11.60
CA ASP A 19 10.31 27.31 -11.37
C ASP A 19 10.28 25.80 -11.15
N THR A 20 11.35 25.10 -11.53
CA THR A 20 11.57 23.66 -11.35
C THR A 20 12.13 23.29 -9.96
N SER A 21 12.57 24.27 -9.17
CA SER A 21 13.16 24.01 -7.85
C SER A 21 12.11 23.58 -6.82
N LEU A 22 12.44 22.56 -6.04
CA LEU A 22 11.64 22.07 -4.91
C LEU A 22 11.47 23.11 -3.80
N HIS A 23 12.33 24.14 -3.74
CA HIS A 23 12.18 25.26 -2.81
C HIS A 23 11.40 26.45 -3.41
N GLY A 24 11.03 26.36 -4.69
CA GLY A 24 10.25 27.36 -5.42
C GLY A 24 8.81 26.89 -5.70
N MET A 25 8.27 27.28 -6.86
CA MET A 25 6.88 26.98 -7.22
C MET A 25 6.58 25.48 -7.35
N GLN A 26 7.54 24.70 -7.85
CA GLN A 26 7.40 23.25 -7.95
C GLN A 26 7.24 22.59 -6.58
N GLY A 27 7.92 23.13 -5.55
CA GLY A 27 7.73 22.71 -4.16
C GLY A 27 6.28 22.74 -3.73
N TYR A 28 5.61 23.88 -3.91
CA TYR A 28 4.19 24.01 -3.55
C TYR A 28 3.30 23.03 -4.31
N ARG A 29 3.53 22.81 -5.61
CA ARG A 29 2.75 21.87 -6.41
C ARG A 29 2.92 20.43 -5.90
N VAL A 30 4.17 20.03 -5.68
CA VAL A 30 4.53 18.67 -5.27
C VAL A 30 4.10 18.40 -3.83
N PHE A 31 4.40 19.30 -2.88
CA PHE A 31 4.09 19.07 -1.47
C PHE A 31 2.60 19.18 -1.14
N ILE A 32 1.84 20.07 -1.80
CA ILE A 32 0.38 20.10 -1.63
C ILE A 32 -0.25 18.82 -2.21
N ALA A 33 0.22 18.35 -3.37
CA ALA A 33 -0.24 17.08 -3.94
C ALA A 33 0.10 15.91 -3.00
N ILE A 34 1.31 15.88 -2.44
CA ILE A 34 1.71 14.89 -1.42
C ILE A 34 0.78 14.98 -0.20
N ALA A 35 0.51 16.17 0.32
CA ALA A 35 -0.37 16.35 1.48
C ALA A 35 -1.79 15.84 1.24
N LEU A 36 -2.36 16.09 0.05
CA LEU A 36 -3.64 15.52 -0.37
C LEU A 36 -3.59 13.99 -0.40
N ILE A 37 -2.56 13.44 -1.06
CA ILE A 37 -2.37 11.99 -1.21
C ILE A 37 -2.15 11.32 0.15
N LEU A 38 -1.47 11.98 1.10
CA LEU A 38 -1.26 11.46 2.44
C LEU A 38 -2.51 11.55 3.30
N GLY A 39 -3.29 12.63 3.20
CA GLY A 39 -4.56 12.77 3.92
C GLY A 39 -5.57 11.71 3.46
N ASP A 40 -5.69 11.53 2.14
CA ASP A 40 -6.47 10.45 1.55
C ASP A 40 -5.97 9.07 1.99
N GLY A 41 -4.66 8.83 1.87
CA GLY A 41 -4.04 7.58 2.28
C GLY A 41 -4.29 7.27 3.75
N LEU A 42 -4.10 8.23 4.66
CA LEU A 42 -4.28 8.02 6.09
C LEU A 42 -5.74 7.70 6.44
N TYR A 43 -6.70 8.43 5.87
CA TYR A 43 -8.12 8.16 6.09
C TYR A 43 -8.47 6.73 5.68
N ASN A 44 -8.09 6.34 4.47
CA ASN A 44 -8.39 5.01 3.93
C ASN A 44 -7.69 3.90 4.72
N PHE A 45 -6.44 4.12 5.15
CA PHE A 45 -5.71 3.19 6.01
C PHE A 45 -6.42 2.97 7.34
N LEU A 46 -6.80 4.05 8.04
CA LEU A 46 -7.52 3.96 9.32
C LEU A 46 -8.89 3.31 9.15
N LYS A 47 -9.65 3.70 8.11
CA LYS A 47 -10.95 3.10 7.78
C LYS A 47 -10.81 1.59 7.59
N MET A 48 -9.85 1.14 6.79
CA MET A 48 -9.65 -0.28 6.53
C MET A 48 -9.21 -1.06 7.76
N LEU A 49 -8.35 -0.48 8.61
CA LEU A 49 -7.99 -1.08 9.89
C LEU A 49 -9.21 -1.21 10.81
N ILE A 50 -10.04 -0.18 10.91
CA ILE A 50 -11.25 -0.19 11.74
C ILE A 50 -12.26 -1.22 11.21
N LEU A 51 -12.52 -1.25 9.90
CA LEU A 51 -13.41 -2.22 9.27
C LEU A 51 -12.91 -3.66 9.49
N THR A 52 -11.62 -3.89 9.33
CA THR A 52 -10.97 -5.19 9.58
C THR A 52 -11.12 -5.59 11.05
N ALA A 53 -10.77 -4.71 11.99
CA ALA A 53 -10.86 -4.98 13.42
C ALA A 53 -12.31 -5.21 13.89
N TRP A 54 -13.25 -4.40 13.39
CA TRP A 54 -14.68 -4.54 13.70
C TRP A 54 -15.24 -5.86 13.17
N SER A 55 -14.91 -6.21 11.93
CA SER A 55 -15.35 -7.46 11.31
C SER A 55 -14.77 -8.68 12.02
N LEU A 56 -13.49 -8.66 12.38
CA LEU A 56 -12.86 -9.72 13.19
C LEU A 56 -13.54 -9.88 14.56
N ARG A 57 -13.81 -8.77 15.27
CA ARG A 57 -14.53 -8.82 16.56
C ARG A 57 -15.95 -9.34 16.40
N SER A 58 -16.65 -8.94 15.34
CA SER A 58 -18.00 -9.40 15.03
C SER A 58 -18.02 -10.92 14.78
N GLN A 59 -17.09 -11.43 13.96
CA GLN A 59 -16.95 -12.86 13.72
C GLN A 59 -16.60 -13.63 15.00
N HIS A 60 -15.69 -13.10 15.82
CA HIS A 60 -15.32 -13.74 17.08
C HIS A 60 -16.48 -13.76 18.09
N LYS A 61 -17.30 -12.70 18.13
CA LYS A 61 -18.53 -12.66 18.96
C LYS A 61 -19.57 -13.65 18.46
N LYS A 62 -19.73 -13.80 17.14
CA LYS A 62 -20.66 -14.76 16.52
C LYS A 62 -20.21 -16.21 16.77
N SER A 63 -18.92 -16.49 16.65
CA SER A 63 -18.31 -17.79 16.93
C SER A 63 -18.37 -18.17 18.43
N SER A 64 -18.27 -17.19 19.33
CA SER A 64 -18.44 -17.40 20.78
C SER A 64 -19.92 -17.50 21.21
N ALA A 65 -20.85 -16.96 20.43
CA ALA A 65 -22.29 -17.10 20.66
C ALA A 65 -22.84 -18.43 20.15
N SER A 66 -22.22 -19.05 19.14
CA SER A 66 -22.57 -20.40 18.65
C SER A 66 -22.17 -21.56 19.60
N THR A 67 -21.57 -21.27 20.76
CA THR A 67 -21.25 -22.25 21.81
C THR A 67 -22.35 -22.41 22.88
N LEU A 68 -23.50 -21.75 22.74
CA LEU A 68 -24.65 -21.94 23.63
C LEU A 68 -25.80 -22.58 22.85
N PRO A 69 -26.38 -23.72 23.31
CA PRO A 69 -27.55 -24.28 22.68
C PRO A 69 -28.72 -23.37 23.02
N ILE A 70 -29.19 -22.59 22.05
CA ILE A 70 -30.47 -21.88 22.17
C ILE A 70 -31.52 -22.77 21.54
N SER A 71 -32.43 -23.23 22.41
CA SER A 71 -33.65 -23.96 22.13
C SER A 71 -34.54 -23.23 21.12
N ASP A 72 -35.31 -24.05 20.40
CA ASP A 72 -36.16 -23.78 19.24
C ASP A 72 -37.16 -22.62 19.38
N ASP A 73 -37.71 -22.28 18.20
CA ASP A 73 -38.86 -21.43 17.88
C ASP A 73 -38.59 -19.93 17.66
N GLU A 74 -38.17 -19.58 16.44
CA GLU A 74 -39.01 -18.73 15.59
C GLU A 74 -38.57 -18.74 14.11
N GLN A 75 -39.56 -18.92 13.25
CA GLN A 75 -39.47 -19.24 11.84
C GLN A 75 -39.33 -17.95 11.01
N SER A 76 -38.15 -17.71 10.44
CA SER A 76 -38.01 -16.85 9.25
C SER A 76 -36.92 -17.40 8.33
N ASN A 77 -37.38 -17.95 7.19
CA ASN A 77 -36.64 -18.55 6.09
C ASN A 77 -35.37 -17.78 5.69
N GLY A 78 -34.20 -18.27 6.10
CA GLY A 78 -32.90 -17.74 5.69
C GLY A 78 -31.70 -18.61 6.07
N THR A 79 -31.85 -19.56 6.97
CA THR A 79 -30.92 -20.69 7.16
C THR A 79 -31.16 -21.72 6.05
N ALA A 80 -30.83 -21.35 4.82
CA ALA A 80 -30.46 -22.38 3.86
C ALA A 80 -29.31 -23.14 4.52
N ALA A 81 -29.50 -24.45 4.76
CA ALA A 81 -28.37 -25.36 4.91
C ALA A 81 -27.32 -24.95 3.87
N ILE A 82 -26.05 -24.84 4.28
CA ILE A 82 -24.93 -24.46 3.42
C ILE A 82 -25.18 -25.12 2.06
N SER A 83 -25.38 -24.32 1.00
CA SER A 83 -25.77 -24.85 -0.30
C SER A 83 -24.80 -25.98 -0.66
N TYR A 84 -25.28 -27.11 -1.19
CA TYR A 84 -24.42 -28.25 -1.57
C TYR A 84 -23.17 -27.78 -2.35
N ASP A 85 -23.31 -26.77 -3.20
CA ASP A 85 -22.21 -26.15 -3.94
C ASP A 85 -21.18 -25.45 -3.05
N GLU A 86 -21.61 -24.82 -1.96
CA GLU A 86 -20.73 -24.20 -0.95
C GLU A 86 -20.03 -25.23 -0.08
N GLU A 87 -20.70 -26.32 0.32
CA GLU A 87 -20.05 -27.45 0.99
C GLU A 87 -18.97 -28.08 0.10
N ARG A 88 -19.31 -28.29 -1.18
CA ARG A 88 -18.37 -28.87 -2.15
C ARG A 88 -17.16 -27.98 -2.41
N ARG A 89 -17.37 -26.66 -2.51
CA ARG A 89 -16.27 -25.68 -2.64
C ARG A 89 -15.37 -25.69 -1.41
N ASN A 90 -15.95 -25.71 -0.21
CA ASN A 90 -15.21 -25.78 1.04
C ASN A 90 -14.38 -27.05 1.16
N GLU A 91 -14.97 -28.21 0.85
CA GLU A 91 -14.28 -29.52 0.89
C GLU A 91 -13.03 -29.52 0.00
N LEU A 92 -13.16 -29.07 -1.25
CA LEU A 92 -12.06 -29.03 -2.21
C LEU A 92 -10.99 -28.00 -1.82
N PHE A 93 -11.40 -26.81 -1.38
CA PHE A 93 -10.47 -25.76 -0.97
C PHE A 93 -9.63 -26.16 0.25
N LEU A 94 -10.27 -26.77 1.27
CA LEU A 94 -9.59 -27.19 2.49
C LEU A 94 -8.70 -28.41 2.26
N LYS A 95 -9.12 -29.36 1.41
CA LYS A 95 -8.33 -30.55 1.07
C LYS A 95 -6.97 -30.18 0.46
N ASP A 96 -6.95 -29.17 -0.41
CA ASP A 96 -5.77 -28.70 -1.11
C ASP A 96 -5.13 -27.47 -0.46
N GLN A 97 -5.41 -27.20 0.82
CA GLN A 97 -4.78 -26.10 1.53
C GLN A 97 -3.25 -26.29 1.62
N ILE A 98 -2.53 -25.18 1.60
CA ILE A 98 -1.09 -25.15 1.83
C ILE A 98 -0.83 -25.46 3.31
N PRO A 99 -0.05 -26.49 3.64
CA PRO A 99 0.24 -26.80 5.03
C PRO A 99 0.95 -25.63 5.74
N TRP A 100 0.52 -25.33 6.96
CA TRP A 100 1.00 -24.18 7.72
C TRP A 100 2.53 -24.17 7.91
N TYR A 101 3.15 -25.34 8.12
CA TYR A 101 4.60 -25.46 8.28
C TYR A 101 5.37 -25.07 7.00
N ILE A 102 4.82 -25.35 5.81
CA ILE A 102 5.42 -24.92 4.53
C ILE A 102 5.30 -23.40 4.39
N ALA A 103 4.16 -22.82 4.76
CA ALA A 103 3.95 -21.38 4.69
C ALA A 103 4.89 -20.62 5.63
N TYR A 104 4.96 -20.98 6.92
CA TYR A 104 5.86 -20.30 7.87
C TYR A 104 7.33 -20.60 7.60
N GLY A 105 7.68 -21.85 7.26
CA GLY A 105 9.05 -22.23 6.93
C GLY A 105 9.55 -21.54 5.65
N GLY A 106 8.72 -21.51 4.61
CA GLY A 106 9.02 -20.81 3.36
C GLY A 106 9.15 -19.30 3.56
N TYR A 107 8.25 -18.71 4.34
CA TYR A 107 8.33 -17.29 4.70
C TYR A 107 9.64 -16.97 5.44
N ALA A 108 9.98 -17.74 6.48
CA ALA A 108 11.21 -17.54 7.25
C ALA A 108 12.46 -17.69 6.37
N ALA A 109 12.49 -18.70 5.50
CA ALA A 109 13.62 -18.93 4.59
C ALA A 109 13.79 -17.77 3.58
N VAL A 110 12.71 -17.33 2.93
CA VAL A 110 12.77 -16.23 1.95
C VAL A 110 13.05 -14.90 2.64
N ALA A 111 12.50 -14.66 3.83
CA ALA A 111 12.79 -13.48 4.62
C ALA A 111 14.28 -13.44 5.02
N ALA A 112 14.87 -14.56 5.43
CA ALA A 112 16.30 -14.64 5.76
C ALA A 112 17.19 -14.31 4.55
N VAL A 113 16.85 -14.83 3.36
CA VAL A 113 17.56 -14.51 2.11
C VAL A 113 17.45 -13.01 1.81
N SER A 114 16.26 -12.43 1.92
CA SER A 114 16.05 -10.99 1.70
C SER A 114 16.82 -10.11 2.69
N ILE A 115 16.81 -10.47 3.98
CA ILE A 115 17.58 -9.77 5.03
C ILE A 115 19.08 -9.75 4.73
N GLY A 116 19.62 -10.82 4.14
CA GLY A 116 21.03 -10.88 3.74
C GLY A 116 21.36 -10.14 2.44
N THR A 117 20.47 -10.19 1.46
CA THR A 117 20.73 -9.70 0.09
C THR A 117 20.36 -8.24 -0.13
N VAL A 118 19.24 -7.78 0.40
CA VAL A 118 18.76 -6.40 0.17
C VAL A 118 19.74 -5.34 0.69
N PRO A 119 20.43 -5.48 1.85
CA PRO A 119 21.45 -4.53 2.28
C PRO A 119 22.66 -4.46 1.35
N GLN A 120 22.92 -5.49 0.56
CA GLN A 120 24.02 -5.47 -0.43
C GLN A 120 23.66 -4.62 -1.65
N ILE A 121 22.38 -4.60 -2.02
CA ILE A 121 21.84 -3.80 -3.13
C ILE A 121 21.62 -2.35 -2.68
N PHE A 122 21.07 -2.17 -1.48
CA PHE A 122 20.77 -0.86 -0.88
C PHE A 122 21.47 -0.73 0.49
N PRO A 123 22.76 -0.33 0.52
CA PRO A 123 23.56 -0.25 1.76
C PRO A 123 22.97 0.65 2.86
N GLN A 124 22.12 1.61 2.48
CA GLN A 124 21.44 2.53 3.38
C GLN A 124 20.33 1.84 4.20
N LEU A 125 19.81 0.70 3.73
CA LEU A 125 18.79 -0.09 4.40
C LEU A 125 19.45 -1.27 5.12
N LYS A 126 19.63 -1.13 6.43
CA LYS A 126 20.38 -2.12 7.22
C LYS A 126 19.55 -3.37 7.51
N TRP A 127 20.22 -4.51 7.71
CA TRP A 127 19.59 -5.82 7.94
C TRP A 127 18.51 -5.81 9.04
N TYR A 128 18.74 -5.07 10.14
CA TYR A 128 17.79 -5.00 11.26
C TYR A 128 16.51 -4.23 10.89
N GLN A 129 16.59 -3.25 9.99
CA GLN A 129 15.42 -2.53 9.49
C GLN A 129 14.55 -3.46 8.64
N ILE A 130 15.19 -4.30 7.82
CA ILE A 130 14.52 -5.29 6.98
C ILE A 130 13.87 -6.37 7.83
N LEU A 131 14.56 -6.82 8.88
CA LEU A 131 13.98 -7.75 9.86
C LEU A 131 12.70 -7.18 10.48
N VAL A 132 12.73 -5.93 10.93
CA VAL A 132 11.53 -5.26 11.46
C VAL A 132 10.44 -5.11 10.41
N ALA A 133 10.82 -4.79 9.16
CA ALA A 133 9.86 -4.74 8.05
C ALA A 133 9.15 -6.09 7.86
N TYR A 134 9.88 -7.21 7.87
CA TYR A 134 9.29 -8.55 7.77
C TYR A 134 8.46 -8.93 9.00
N ILE A 135 8.75 -8.43 10.20
CA ILE A 135 7.87 -8.69 11.36
C ILE A 135 6.54 -7.94 11.21
N VAL A 136 6.57 -6.70 10.72
CA VAL A 136 5.39 -5.83 10.63
C VAL A 136 4.56 -6.09 9.36
N ALA A 137 5.20 -6.41 8.24
CA ALA A 137 4.56 -6.52 6.94
C ALA A 137 3.41 -7.55 6.88
N PRO A 138 3.48 -8.76 7.49
CA PRO A 138 2.38 -9.70 7.49
C PRO A 138 1.09 -9.15 8.12
N ILE A 139 1.21 -8.34 9.17
CA ILE A 139 0.05 -7.69 9.83
C ILE A 139 -0.60 -6.72 8.84
N LEU A 140 0.20 -5.88 8.19
CA LEU A 140 -0.26 -4.90 7.20
C LEU A 140 -0.83 -5.57 5.94
N ALA A 141 -0.17 -6.64 5.48
CA ALA A 141 -0.59 -7.44 4.34
C ALA A 141 -1.92 -8.14 4.61
N PHE A 142 -2.12 -8.68 5.81
CA PHE A 142 -3.40 -9.23 6.24
C PHE A 142 -4.49 -8.15 6.22
N CYS A 143 -4.25 -6.98 6.81
CA CYS A 143 -5.22 -5.89 6.82
C CYS A 143 -5.56 -5.42 5.39
N ASN A 144 -4.58 -5.33 4.50
CA ASN A 144 -4.82 -4.97 3.11
C ASN A 144 -5.60 -6.07 2.38
N ALA A 145 -5.18 -7.33 2.45
CA ALA A 145 -5.85 -8.43 1.76
C ALA A 145 -7.29 -8.61 2.24
N TYR A 146 -7.52 -8.52 3.56
CA TYR A 146 -8.85 -8.60 4.14
C TYR A 146 -9.73 -7.43 3.69
N GLY A 147 -9.19 -6.22 3.77
CA GLY A 147 -9.87 -5.02 3.30
C GLY A 147 -10.21 -5.12 1.81
N THR A 148 -9.25 -5.46 0.96
CA THR A 148 -9.45 -5.70 -0.48
C THR A 148 -10.53 -6.74 -0.71
N GLY A 149 -10.56 -7.84 0.07
CA GLY A 149 -11.60 -8.87 -0.04
C GLY A 149 -13.02 -8.35 0.23
N LEU A 150 -13.17 -7.38 1.13
CA LEU A 150 -14.46 -6.77 1.50
C LEU A 150 -14.89 -5.63 0.58
N THR A 151 -13.96 -4.79 0.12
CA THR A 151 -14.27 -3.54 -0.58
C THR A 151 -13.82 -3.54 -2.05
N ASP A 152 -13.16 -4.60 -2.50
CA ASP A 152 -12.51 -4.71 -3.82
C ASP A 152 -11.51 -3.57 -4.10
N TRP A 153 -10.90 -3.03 -3.04
CA TRP A 153 -10.00 -1.88 -3.13
C TRP A 153 -8.72 -2.12 -2.33
N SER A 154 -7.58 -2.02 -3.02
CA SER A 154 -6.26 -2.26 -2.46
C SER A 154 -5.52 -0.95 -2.13
N LEU A 155 -4.90 -0.87 -0.95
CA LEU A 155 -4.21 0.32 -0.44
C LEU A 155 -2.68 0.19 -0.50
N VAL A 156 -2.15 -0.64 -1.39
CA VAL A 156 -0.70 -0.93 -1.52
C VAL A 156 0.16 0.33 -1.51
N THR A 157 -0.21 1.35 -2.28
CA THR A 157 0.56 2.60 -2.36
C THR A 157 0.56 3.37 -1.04
N THR A 158 -0.48 3.25 -0.23
CA THR A 158 -0.57 3.87 1.10
C THR A 158 0.35 3.17 2.09
N TYR A 159 0.35 1.84 2.13
CA TYR A 159 1.29 1.06 2.95
C TYR A 159 2.74 1.32 2.55
N GLY A 160 3.01 1.45 1.24
CA GLY A 160 4.31 1.87 0.73
C GLY A 160 4.76 3.23 1.28
N LYS A 161 3.87 4.24 1.22
CA LYS A 161 4.15 5.57 1.78
C LYS A 161 4.44 5.52 3.29
N LEU A 162 3.71 4.71 4.05
CA LEU A 162 4.00 4.51 5.48
C LEU A 162 5.42 3.97 5.69
N ALA A 163 5.86 3.02 4.86
CA ALA A 163 7.23 2.52 4.91
C ALA A 163 8.27 3.60 4.55
N ILE A 164 7.98 4.47 3.57
CA ILE A 164 8.85 5.63 3.26
C ILE A 164 9.07 6.48 4.51
N PHE A 165 8.01 6.88 5.19
CA PHE A 165 8.13 7.74 6.38
C PHE A 165 8.80 7.03 7.53
N ALA A 166 8.40 5.78 7.84
CA ALA A 166 8.95 5.04 8.97
C ALA A 166 10.45 4.76 8.79
N PHE A 167 10.86 4.18 7.66
CA PHE A 167 12.25 3.79 7.43
C PHE A 167 13.12 4.97 7.00
N GLY A 168 12.57 5.93 6.25
CA GLY A 168 13.28 7.15 5.88
C GLY A 168 13.65 7.99 7.11
N ALA A 169 12.68 8.24 7.99
CA ALA A 169 12.93 8.97 9.24
C ALA A 169 13.87 8.20 10.18
N TRP A 170 13.75 6.87 10.24
CA TRP A 170 14.62 6.04 11.08
C TRP A 170 16.10 6.09 10.61
N THR A 171 16.35 6.00 9.32
CA THR A 171 17.72 6.09 8.79
C THR A 171 18.27 7.52 8.88
N GLY A 172 17.42 8.52 8.69
CA GLY A 172 17.78 9.93 8.77
C GLY A 172 18.56 10.45 7.55
N ALA A 173 18.64 11.78 7.41
CA ALA A 173 19.23 12.43 6.24
C ALA A 173 20.72 12.11 6.06
N SER A 174 21.47 12.05 7.16
CA SER A 174 22.91 11.83 7.17
C SER A 174 23.33 10.42 6.72
N HIS A 175 22.43 9.44 6.73
CA HIS A 175 22.73 8.05 6.34
C HIS A 175 21.99 7.62 5.07
N GLY A 176 21.50 8.58 4.26
CA GLY A 176 20.83 8.28 3.00
C GLY A 176 19.40 7.76 3.18
N GLY A 177 18.67 8.29 4.16
CA GLY A 177 17.30 7.87 4.48
C GLY A 177 16.32 7.95 3.30
N VAL A 178 16.56 8.80 2.30
CA VAL A 178 15.72 8.87 1.10
C VAL A 178 15.77 7.55 0.34
N LEU A 179 16.97 7.00 0.15
CA LEU A 179 17.16 5.73 -0.57
C LEU A 179 16.65 4.55 0.26
N ALA A 180 16.92 4.56 1.58
CA ALA A 180 16.43 3.53 2.50
C ALA A 180 14.89 3.49 2.55
N GLY A 181 14.24 4.66 2.64
CA GLY A 181 12.78 4.77 2.64
C GLY A 181 12.15 4.30 1.33
N LEU A 182 12.73 4.64 0.18
CA LEU A 182 12.27 4.16 -1.13
C LEU A 182 12.46 2.64 -1.30
N ALA A 183 13.58 2.10 -0.85
CA ALA A 183 13.82 0.65 -0.88
C ALA A 183 12.83 -0.10 0.03
N ALA A 184 12.64 0.38 1.27
CA ALA A 184 11.66 -0.18 2.20
C ALA A 184 10.23 -0.08 1.66
N CYS A 185 9.89 1.01 0.96
CA CYS A 185 8.63 1.17 0.25
C CYS A 185 8.42 0.08 -0.79
N GLY A 186 9.43 -0.20 -1.63
CA GLY A 186 9.36 -1.25 -2.64
C GLY A 186 9.09 -2.61 -2.00
N VAL A 187 9.85 -2.97 -0.96
CA VAL A 187 9.67 -4.22 -0.20
C VAL A 187 8.25 -4.30 0.38
N MET A 188 7.78 -3.25 1.05
CA MET A 188 6.45 -3.23 1.67
C MET A 188 5.33 -3.34 0.62
N MET A 189 5.43 -2.59 -0.48
CA MET A 189 4.45 -2.63 -1.55
C MET A 189 4.36 -4.02 -2.19
N SER A 190 5.50 -4.67 -2.45
CA SER A 190 5.51 -6.03 -2.99
C SER A 190 4.79 -7.01 -2.06
N ILE A 191 5.11 -7.01 -0.76
CA ILE A 191 4.50 -7.93 0.21
C ILE A 191 2.97 -7.71 0.29
N VAL A 192 2.56 -6.44 0.42
CA VAL A 192 1.16 -6.08 0.61
C VAL A 192 0.32 -6.27 -0.66
N SER A 193 0.91 -6.07 -1.84
CA SER A 193 0.25 -6.32 -3.13
C SER A 193 0.07 -7.81 -3.34
N THR A 194 1.15 -8.59 -3.26
CA THR A 194 1.10 -10.04 -3.50
C THR A 194 0.12 -10.75 -2.57
N ALA A 195 0.01 -10.32 -1.32
CA ALA A 195 -0.98 -10.88 -0.38
C ALA A 195 -2.43 -10.58 -0.79
N ALA A 196 -2.72 -9.36 -1.27
CA ALA A 196 -4.05 -9.00 -1.76
C ALA A 196 -4.40 -9.69 -3.07
N ASP A 197 -3.45 -9.74 -4.00
CA ASP A 197 -3.61 -10.40 -5.30
C ASP A 197 -3.84 -11.92 -5.10
N LEU A 198 -3.03 -12.57 -4.25
CA LEU A 198 -3.20 -14.00 -3.93
C LEU A 198 -4.55 -14.28 -3.25
N MET A 199 -5.02 -13.36 -2.40
CA MET A 199 -6.35 -13.48 -1.79
C MET A 199 -7.43 -13.45 -2.86
N GLN A 200 -7.38 -12.50 -3.80
CA GLN A 200 -8.33 -12.41 -4.93
C GLN A 200 -8.26 -13.65 -5.83
N ASP A 201 -7.06 -14.15 -6.11
CA ASP A 201 -6.85 -15.40 -6.84
C ASP A 201 -7.51 -16.57 -6.11
N PHE A 202 -7.26 -16.74 -4.80
CA PHE A 202 -7.91 -17.80 -4.01
C PHE A 202 -9.42 -17.70 -3.96
N LYS A 203 -9.99 -16.48 -3.92
CA LYS A 203 -11.45 -16.30 -4.03
C LYS A 203 -11.96 -16.75 -5.40
N THR A 204 -11.25 -16.41 -6.47
CA THR A 204 -11.58 -16.86 -7.83
C THR A 204 -11.44 -18.38 -7.95
N GLY A 205 -10.40 -18.97 -7.35
CA GLY A 205 -10.17 -20.41 -7.33
C GLY A 205 -11.24 -21.17 -6.56
N TYR A 206 -11.63 -20.64 -5.39
CA TYR A 206 -12.75 -21.15 -4.60
C TYR A 206 -14.06 -21.17 -5.40
N LEU A 207 -14.35 -20.11 -6.16
CA LEU A 207 -15.55 -20.04 -6.99
C LEU A 207 -15.51 -20.96 -8.22
N THR A 208 -14.31 -21.20 -8.77
CA THR A 208 -14.09 -22.02 -9.98
C THR A 208 -13.73 -23.48 -9.67
N LEU A 209 -13.69 -23.87 -8.40
CA LEU A 209 -13.24 -25.19 -7.93
C LEU A 209 -11.78 -25.52 -8.32
N ALA A 210 -10.96 -24.48 -8.56
CA ALA A 210 -9.54 -24.64 -8.83
C ALA A 210 -8.76 -24.93 -7.54
N SER A 211 -7.72 -25.76 -7.63
CA SER A 211 -6.89 -26.14 -6.48
C SER A 211 -6.07 -24.94 -5.95
N PRO A 212 -6.15 -24.60 -4.65
CA PRO A 212 -5.33 -23.55 -4.04
C PRO A 212 -3.82 -23.80 -4.16
N ARG A 213 -3.39 -25.06 -4.12
CA ARG A 213 -1.97 -25.43 -4.35
C ARG A 213 -1.53 -25.08 -5.75
N SER A 214 -2.33 -25.40 -6.76
CA SER A 214 -2.01 -25.05 -8.15
C SER A 214 -1.92 -23.54 -8.32
N MET A 215 -2.85 -22.77 -7.75
CA MET A 215 -2.80 -21.30 -7.79
C MET A 215 -1.53 -20.74 -7.15
N PHE A 216 -1.17 -21.22 -5.96
CA PHE A 216 0.06 -20.78 -5.30
C PHE A 216 1.32 -21.11 -6.12
N ILE A 217 1.41 -22.33 -6.67
CA ILE A 217 2.54 -22.72 -7.52
C ILE A 217 2.61 -21.85 -8.78
N SER A 218 1.46 -21.58 -9.42
CA SER A 218 1.39 -20.67 -10.58
C SER A 218 1.86 -19.25 -10.23
N GLN A 219 1.49 -18.73 -9.05
CA GLN A 219 1.95 -17.41 -8.61
C GLN A 219 3.47 -17.39 -8.33
N VAL A 220 4.02 -18.46 -7.74
CA VAL A 220 5.47 -18.60 -7.53
C VAL A 220 6.22 -18.62 -8.85
N ILE A 221 5.74 -19.39 -9.83
CA ILE A 221 6.34 -19.44 -11.18
C ILE A 221 6.24 -18.08 -11.86
N GLY A 222 5.06 -17.44 -11.84
CA GLY A 222 4.84 -16.12 -12.43
C GLY A 222 5.74 -15.05 -11.80
N THR A 223 5.90 -15.09 -10.48
CA THR A 223 6.81 -14.19 -9.75
C THR A 223 8.26 -14.44 -10.15
N ALA A 224 8.70 -15.70 -10.24
CA ALA A 224 10.05 -16.05 -10.66
C ALA A 224 10.36 -15.58 -12.09
N MET A 225 9.40 -15.76 -13.02
CA MET A 225 9.51 -15.21 -14.38
C MET A 225 9.56 -13.68 -14.36
N GLY A 226 8.72 -13.03 -13.56
CA GLY A 226 8.68 -11.58 -13.39
C GLY A 226 10.01 -10.99 -12.91
N CYS A 227 10.71 -11.68 -11.99
CA CYS A 227 12.04 -11.28 -11.52
C CYS A 227 13.10 -11.21 -12.62
N VAL A 228 12.91 -11.91 -13.74
CA VAL A 228 13.82 -11.88 -14.90
C VAL A 228 13.28 -10.95 -15.99
N ILE A 229 12.02 -11.11 -16.37
CA ILE A 229 11.41 -10.38 -17.49
C ILE A 229 11.32 -8.89 -17.18
N ALA A 230 10.87 -8.49 -15.98
CA ALA A 230 10.66 -7.08 -15.67
C ALA A 230 11.96 -6.25 -15.69
N PRO A 231 13.09 -6.69 -15.07
CA PRO A 231 14.36 -5.99 -15.21
C PRO A 231 14.89 -5.96 -16.65
N CYS A 232 14.72 -7.05 -17.42
CA CYS A 232 15.15 -7.09 -18.82
C CYS A 232 14.39 -6.06 -19.68
N VAL A 233 13.07 -5.99 -19.53
CA VAL A 233 12.23 -4.99 -20.22
C VAL A 233 12.60 -3.58 -19.77
N PHE A 234 12.76 -3.36 -18.45
CA PHE A 234 13.20 -2.06 -17.93
C PHE A 234 14.53 -1.63 -18.54
N TRP A 235 15.54 -2.52 -18.58
CA TRP A 235 16.84 -2.22 -19.16
C TRP A 235 16.82 -1.97 -20.67
N LEU A 236 15.94 -2.67 -21.39
CA LEU A 236 15.71 -2.42 -22.83
C LEU A 236 15.21 -1.00 -23.04
N PHE A 237 14.15 -0.59 -22.33
CA PHE A 237 13.64 0.77 -22.41
C PHE A 237 14.70 1.80 -21.98
N TYR A 238 15.37 1.55 -20.85
CA TYR A 238 16.37 2.44 -20.28
C TYR A 238 17.55 2.69 -21.22
N LYS A 239 17.94 1.71 -22.05
CA LYS A 239 18.99 1.87 -23.06
C LYS A 239 18.50 2.40 -24.40
N ALA A 240 17.23 2.15 -24.74
CA ALA A 240 16.65 2.58 -26.02
C ALA A 240 16.27 4.06 -26.02
N PHE A 241 15.94 4.62 -24.86
CA PHE A 241 15.48 6.00 -24.73
C PHE A 241 16.29 6.76 -23.68
N ASP A 242 17.12 7.72 -24.13
CA ASP A 242 17.98 8.53 -23.26
C ASP A 242 17.21 9.55 -22.39
N ASN A 243 15.90 9.73 -22.65
CA ASN A 243 15.07 10.76 -22.03
C ASN A 243 14.07 10.23 -20.99
N ILE A 244 14.19 8.97 -20.56
CA ILE A 244 13.31 8.39 -19.54
C ILE A 244 13.44 9.12 -18.21
N GLY A 245 12.30 9.50 -17.64
CA GLY A 245 12.22 10.19 -16.35
C GLY A 245 12.49 11.69 -16.39
N ILE A 246 12.87 12.24 -17.55
CA ILE A 246 13.05 13.68 -17.75
C ILE A 246 11.68 14.36 -17.85
N SER A 247 11.48 15.46 -17.12
CA SER A 247 10.23 16.22 -17.19
C SER A 247 10.07 16.87 -18.56
N GLY A 248 8.94 16.63 -19.22
CA GLY A 248 8.65 17.15 -20.56
C GLY A 248 9.21 16.31 -21.72
N SER A 249 9.81 15.16 -21.43
CA SER A 249 10.13 14.16 -22.46
C SER A 249 8.91 13.32 -22.83
N GLU A 250 9.07 12.41 -23.79
CA GLU A 250 8.04 11.43 -24.19
C GLU A 250 7.74 10.40 -23.09
N TYR A 251 8.72 10.12 -22.23
CA TYR A 251 8.63 9.14 -21.15
C TYR A 251 8.87 9.78 -19.77
N PRO A 252 8.01 10.72 -19.32
CA PRO A 252 8.13 11.29 -17.99
C PRO A 252 7.80 10.22 -16.95
N ALA A 253 8.50 10.23 -15.81
CA ALA A 253 8.25 9.32 -14.69
C ALA A 253 7.58 10.06 -13.51
N PRO A 254 6.31 10.50 -13.64
CA PRO A 254 5.67 11.36 -12.65
C PRO A 254 5.54 10.67 -11.28
N ASN A 255 5.23 9.38 -11.27
CA ASN A 255 5.16 8.60 -10.03
C ASN A 255 6.52 8.54 -9.30
N ALA A 256 7.62 8.34 -10.03
CA ALA A 256 8.95 8.33 -9.43
C ALA A 256 9.28 9.68 -8.77
N ALA A 257 8.91 10.80 -9.41
CA ALA A 257 9.10 12.14 -8.85
C ALA A 257 8.29 12.35 -7.56
N ILE A 258 7.05 11.85 -7.51
CA ILE A 258 6.18 11.92 -6.32
C ILE A 258 6.79 11.11 -5.17
N PHE A 259 7.16 9.85 -5.41
CA PHE A 259 7.74 8.97 -4.38
C PHE A 259 9.08 9.50 -3.87
N ARG A 260 9.95 10.00 -4.76
CA ARG A 260 11.21 10.67 -4.37
C ARG A 260 10.94 11.86 -3.45
N SER A 261 9.95 12.69 -3.79
CA SER A 261 9.61 13.87 -3.01
C SER A 261 9.00 13.51 -1.65
N MET A 262 8.22 12.44 -1.56
CA MET A 262 7.74 11.88 -0.29
C MET A 262 8.90 11.36 0.57
N ALA A 263 9.88 10.70 -0.04
CA ALA A 263 11.05 10.21 0.68
C ALA A 263 11.93 11.34 1.21
N ILE A 264 12.11 12.42 0.43
CA ILE A 264 12.78 13.64 0.91
C ILE A 264 11.99 14.24 2.09
N LEU A 265 10.68 14.38 1.97
CA LEU A 265 9.83 14.92 3.04
C LEU A 265 9.89 14.07 4.32
N GLY A 266 9.94 12.75 4.19
CA GLY A 266 10.01 11.83 5.33
C GLY A 266 11.35 11.85 6.06
N VAL A 267 12.42 12.32 5.40
CA VAL A 267 13.79 12.27 5.92
C VAL A 267 14.24 13.63 6.45
N ASP A 268 13.99 14.69 5.68
CA ASP A 268 14.37 16.06 6.04
C ASP A 268 13.33 16.74 6.94
N GLY A 269 12.15 16.11 7.08
CA GLY A 269 11.04 16.62 7.86
C GLY A 269 10.42 17.88 7.25
N PHE A 270 9.50 18.48 8.00
CA PHE A 270 8.72 19.63 7.53
C PHE A 270 9.50 20.96 7.57
N SER A 271 10.68 21.00 8.20
CA SER A 271 11.52 22.19 8.35
C SER A 271 12.18 22.67 7.06
N SER A 272 12.29 21.80 6.05
CA SER A 272 12.92 22.12 4.76
C SER A 272 11.96 22.77 3.75
N LEU A 273 10.68 22.96 4.13
CA LEU A 273 9.63 23.49 3.27
C LEU A 273 9.67 25.04 3.18
N PRO A 274 9.33 25.62 2.02
CA PRO A 274 9.19 27.07 1.87
C PRO A 274 8.19 27.68 2.88
N LYS A 275 8.38 28.96 3.23
CA LYS A 275 7.49 29.68 4.18
C LYS A 275 6.02 29.56 3.76
N ASN A 276 5.13 29.23 4.68
CA ASN A 276 3.67 29.01 4.45
C ASN A 276 3.30 27.77 3.62
N CYS A 277 4.25 27.04 3.02
CA CYS A 277 3.97 25.79 2.30
C CYS A 277 3.38 24.74 3.25
N LEU A 278 3.96 24.61 4.43
CA LEU A 278 3.53 23.67 5.47
C LEU A 278 2.09 23.93 5.94
N THR A 279 1.71 25.21 6.13
CA THR A 279 0.33 25.59 6.48
C THR A 279 -0.66 25.18 5.39
N LEU A 280 -0.32 25.41 4.12
CA LEU A 280 -1.16 24.96 3.00
C LEU A 280 -1.25 23.44 2.96
N CYS A 281 -0.14 22.73 3.16
CA CYS A 281 -0.13 21.27 3.25
C CYS A 281 -1.08 20.77 4.34
N TYR A 282 -1.08 21.36 5.55
CA TYR A 282 -2.03 20.97 6.59
C TYR A 282 -3.49 21.23 6.22
N ILE A 283 -3.80 22.38 5.63
CA ILE A 283 -5.16 22.70 5.18
C ILE A 283 -5.64 21.66 4.17
N PHE A 284 -4.80 21.31 3.20
CA PHE A 284 -5.12 20.32 2.17
C PHE A 284 -5.18 18.89 2.71
N PHE A 285 -4.29 18.52 3.63
CA PHE A 285 -4.30 17.23 4.30
C PHE A 285 -5.59 17.01 5.09
N VAL A 286 -5.96 17.99 5.93
CA VAL A 286 -7.23 17.95 6.70
C VAL A 286 -8.42 18.01 5.74
N GLY A 287 -8.35 18.84 4.70
CA GLY A 287 -9.37 18.91 3.66
C GLY A 287 -9.62 17.56 2.98
N ALA A 288 -8.57 16.81 2.62
CA ALA A 288 -8.69 15.48 2.04
C ALA A 288 -9.38 14.49 3.00
N ILE A 289 -9.01 14.51 4.28
CA ILE A 289 -9.66 13.68 5.32
C ILE A 289 -11.15 14.05 5.44
N VAL A 290 -11.47 15.34 5.51
CA VAL A 290 -12.85 15.83 5.63
C VAL A 290 -13.67 15.48 4.39
N VAL A 291 -13.12 15.62 3.19
CA VAL A 291 -13.81 15.25 1.94
C VAL A 291 -14.12 13.75 1.92
N ASN A 292 -13.18 12.89 2.30
CA ASN A 292 -13.41 11.45 2.39
C ASN A 292 -14.44 11.10 3.48
N LEU A 293 -14.38 11.78 4.63
CA LEU A 293 -15.37 11.61 5.69
C LEU A 293 -16.77 12.01 5.23
N ILE A 294 -16.91 13.16 4.55
CA ILE A 294 -18.19 13.61 3.99
C ILE A 294 -18.68 12.59 2.97
N ARG A 295 -17.81 12.10 2.07
CA ARG A 295 -18.18 11.10 1.05
C ARG A 295 -18.72 9.82 1.68
N ASP A 296 -18.14 9.37 2.80
CA ASP A 296 -18.59 8.17 3.50
C ASP A 296 -19.86 8.39 4.35
N LEU A 297 -20.09 9.62 4.85
CA LEU A 297 -21.28 9.97 5.64
C LEU A 297 -22.50 10.33 4.78
N VAL A 298 -22.29 10.79 3.54
CA VAL A 298 -23.39 11.13 2.62
C VAL A 298 -24.08 9.84 2.15
N PRO A 299 -25.40 9.68 2.37
CA PRO A 299 -26.13 8.50 1.93
C PRO A 299 -26.05 8.34 0.41
N LYS A 300 -25.88 7.09 -0.07
CA LYS A 300 -25.78 6.69 -1.49
C LYS A 300 -26.92 7.18 -2.42
N LYS A 301 -27.96 7.85 -1.90
CA LYS A 301 -29.07 8.43 -2.67
C LYS A 301 -28.74 9.76 -3.38
N LEU A 302 -27.57 10.37 -3.14
CA LEU A 302 -27.22 11.69 -3.68
C LEU A 302 -25.96 11.75 -4.57
N LEU A 303 -25.31 10.61 -4.84
CA LEU A 303 -24.15 10.55 -5.74
C LEU A 303 -24.58 9.97 -7.09
N PRO A 304 -24.43 10.70 -8.22
CA PRO A 304 -24.63 10.12 -9.54
C PRO A 304 -23.60 9.01 -9.78
N ALA A 305 -24.07 7.93 -10.42
CA ALA A 305 -23.33 6.71 -10.71
C ALA A 305 -22.08 6.96 -11.57
#